data_AF-A0A960BYW7-F1
#
_entry.id   AF-A0A960BYW7-F1
#
_cell.length_a   1.000
_cell.length_b   1.000
_cell.length_c   1.000
_cell.angle_alpha   90.00
_cell.angle_beta   90.00
_cell.angle_gamma   90.00
#
_symmetry.space_group_name_H-M   'P 1'
#
loop_
_entity.id
_entity.type
_entity.pdbx_description
1 polymer ?
#
loop_
_entity_poly.entity_id
_entity_poly.type
_entity_poly.pdbx_seq_one_letter_code
_entity_poly.pdbx_strand_id
1 'polypeptide(L)'
;MLVSDLNHFLDIPEAAPGPARRLGRHFADIVRAATAANCVSEQWITALPCRRRPGRRACAGRIAIAAGPPPTPIRWCCTVCGDEGVITNWEGSPYDLRPKQLAAVGGAAREIVVSDEVAAALRDLFFLDPSAERRVFAMTAHRRGAALHASTADLEELSEAVAAEANHEPNRRRQRRLDDAFDALENAARIMSRRPR
;
A
#
# COMPACT_ATOMS: atom_id res chain seq x y z
N MET A 1 17.65 -4.83 13.87
CA MET A 1 16.27 -4.72 14.37
C MET A 1 15.94 -3.34 14.92
N LEU A 2 14.96 -2.64 14.35
CA LEU A 2 14.37 -1.40 14.87
C LEU A 2 13.17 -1.71 15.78
N VAL A 3 13.00 -0.94 16.85
CA VAL A 3 11.84 -1.00 17.75
C VAL A 3 11.17 0.36 17.70
N SER A 4 9.91 0.41 17.27
CA SER A 4 9.20 1.67 16.99
C SER A 4 7.83 1.68 17.65
N ASP A 5 7.56 2.75 18.39
CA ASP A 5 6.22 3.11 18.83
C ASP A 5 5.58 4.01 17.75
N LEU A 6 4.42 3.61 17.20
CA LEU A 6 3.78 4.38 16.15
C LEU A 6 3.34 5.77 16.62
N ASN A 7 3.02 5.96 17.90
CA ASN A 7 2.58 7.25 18.44
C ASN A 7 3.62 8.35 18.24
N HIS A 8 4.90 8.01 18.20
CA HIS A 8 5.98 8.97 17.93
C HIS A 8 5.97 9.51 16.48
N PHE A 9 5.19 8.89 15.59
CA PHE A 9 5.17 9.21 14.15
C PHE A 9 3.81 9.70 13.66
N LEU A 10 2.78 9.79 14.52
CA LEU A 10 1.44 10.25 14.12
C LEU A 10 1.43 11.75 13.81
N ASP A 11 2.10 12.56 14.64
CA ASP A 11 2.07 14.02 14.56
C ASP A 11 3.46 14.60 14.28
N ILE A 12 4.17 14.06 13.29
CA ILE A 12 5.48 14.59 12.92
C ILE A 12 5.31 15.99 12.33
N PRO A 13 5.90 17.05 12.93
CA PRO A 13 5.74 18.40 12.42
C PRO A 13 6.42 18.55 11.05
N GLU A 14 5.91 19.44 10.20
CA GLU A 14 6.50 19.71 8.88
C GLU A 14 7.97 20.15 8.97
N ALA A 15 8.32 20.87 10.05
CA ALA A 15 9.69 21.30 10.34
C ALA A 15 10.64 20.14 10.69
N ALA A 16 10.14 18.94 10.98
CA ALA A 16 10.98 17.79 11.30
C ALA A 16 11.92 17.44 10.12
N PRO A 17 13.12 16.90 10.38
CA PRO A 17 14.03 16.51 9.31
C PRO A 17 13.39 15.55 8.30
N GLY A 18 13.65 15.77 7.01
CA GLY A 18 13.15 14.91 5.93
C GLY A 18 13.37 13.40 6.15
N PRO A 19 14.52 12.94 6.71
CA PRO A 19 14.70 11.53 7.08
C PRO A 19 13.68 11.00 8.09
N ALA A 20 13.30 11.80 9.10
CA ALA A 20 12.33 11.42 10.12
C ALA A 20 10.93 11.29 9.51
N ARG A 21 10.52 12.27 8.69
CA ARG A 21 9.22 12.21 7.97
C ARG A 21 9.11 11.00 7.05
N ARG A 22 10.19 10.67 6.30
CA ARG A 22 10.23 9.47 5.46
C ARG A 22 10.16 8.17 6.27
N LEU A 23 10.76 8.16 7.46
CA LEU A 23 10.67 7.01 8.36
C LEU A 23 9.24 6.84 8.90
N GLY A 24 8.60 7.93 9.32
CA GLY A 24 7.19 7.92 9.74
C GLY A 24 6.26 7.41 8.65
N ARG A 25 6.41 7.92 7.41
CA ARG A 25 5.63 7.42 6.27
C ARG A 25 5.86 5.94 6.03
N HIS A 26 7.10 5.46 6.13
CA HIS A 26 7.41 4.04 5.99
C HIS A 26 6.69 3.17 7.04
N PHE A 27 6.67 3.60 8.31
CA PHE A 27 5.94 2.89 9.35
C PHE A 27 4.43 2.96 9.15
N ALA A 28 3.90 4.11 8.73
CA ALA A 28 2.49 4.25 8.37
C ALA A 28 2.10 3.27 7.23
N ASP A 29 2.91 3.17 6.18
CA ASP A 29 2.66 2.26 5.07
C ASP A 29 2.72 0.79 5.51
N ILE A 30 3.66 0.42 6.39
CA ILE A 30 3.75 -0.94 6.97
C ILE A 30 2.50 -1.26 7.79
N VAL A 31 2.03 -0.34 8.63
CA VAL A 31 0.82 -0.52 9.45
C VAL A 31 -0.41 -0.70 8.56
N ARG A 32 -0.57 0.15 7.54
CA ARG A 32 -1.64 0.02 6.56
C ARG A 32 -1.63 -1.34 5.87
N ALA A 33 -0.46 -1.77 5.37
CA ALA A 33 -0.37 -3.07 4.72
C ALA A 33 -0.71 -4.21 5.70
N ALA A 34 -0.10 -4.21 6.88
CA ALA A 34 -0.30 -5.23 7.91
C ALA A 34 -1.76 -5.39 8.32
N THR A 35 -2.52 -4.30 8.36
CA THR A 35 -3.92 -4.27 8.82
C THR A 35 -4.94 -4.39 7.69
N ALA A 36 -4.52 -4.16 6.44
CA ALA A 36 -5.38 -4.27 5.28
C ALA A 36 -5.60 -5.71 4.81
N ALA A 37 -4.58 -6.57 4.94
CA ALA A 37 -4.70 -7.98 4.61
C ALA A 37 -5.51 -8.70 5.69
N ASN A 38 -6.47 -9.54 5.29
CA ASN A 38 -7.20 -10.44 6.20
C ASN A 38 -6.34 -11.61 6.72
N CYS A 39 -5.03 -11.61 6.44
CA CYS A 39 -4.09 -12.67 6.79
C CYS A 39 -3.65 -12.55 8.25
N VAL A 40 -4.59 -12.73 9.17
CA VAL A 40 -4.33 -12.80 10.61
C VAL A 40 -3.79 -14.20 10.93
N SER A 41 -2.51 -14.47 10.62
CA SER A 41 -1.69 -15.56 11.21
C SER A 41 -0.45 -15.94 10.40
N GLU A 42 -0.38 -15.61 9.11
CA GLU A 42 0.72 -16.03 8.24
C GLU A 42 1.57 -14.83 7.77
N GLN A 43 2.90 -15.01 7.76
CA GLN A 43 3.81 -14.03 7.20
C GLN A 43 3.56 -13.91 5.70
N TRP A 44 3.44 -12.69 5.18
CA TRP A 44 3.25 -12.45 3.75
C TRP A 44 4.16 -11.34 3.24
N ILE A 45 4.42 -11.34 1.93
CA ILE A 45 5.30 -10.38 1.27
C ILE A 45 4.44 -9.30 0.62
N THR A 46 4.52 -8.08 1.14
CA THR A 46 3.80 -6.92 0.62
C THR A 46 4.43 -6.39 -0.66
N ALA A 47 3.68 -5.61 -1.43
CA ALA A 47 4.24 -4.85 -2.54
C ALA A 47 5.00 -3.58 -2.10
N LEU A 48 5.18 -3.32 -0.79
CA LEU A 48 5.92 -2.15 -0.31
C LEU A 48 7.43 -2.31 -0.63
N PRO A 49 8.06 -1.28 -1.20
CA PRO A 49 9.50 -1.31 -1.46
C PRO A 49 10.30 -1.10 -0.17
N CYS A 50 11.51 -1.65 -0.12
CA CYS A 50 12.45 -1.34 0.94
C CYS A 50 12.96 0.11 0.82
N ARG A 51 12.97 0.84 1.95
CA ARG A 51 13.50 2.22 2.01
C ARG A 51 15.03 2.33 1.94
N ARG A 52 15.75 1.23 2.19
CA ARG A 52 17.21 1.23 2.33
C ARG A 52 17.89 1.40 0.98
N ARG A 53 19.10 1.96 1.02
CA ARG A 53 19.96 2.13 -0.16
C ARG A 53 21.38 1.56 0.05
N PRO A 54 21.52 0.23 0.25
CA PRO A 54 22.83 -0.38 0.42
C PRO A 54 23.71 -0.10 -0.80
N GLY A 55 24.97 0.30 -0.58
CA GLY A 55 25.87 0.68 -1.69
C GLY A 55 25.37 1.86 -2.53
N ARG A 56 24.56 2.77 -1.96
CA ARG A 56 23.95 3.93 -2.63
C ARG A 56 22.95 3.59 -3.75
N ARG A 57 22.49 2.33 -3.85
CA ARG A 57 21.45 1.90 -4.79
C ARG A 57 20.18 1.50 -4.05
N ALA A 58 19.01 1.76 -4.62
CA ALA A 58 17.74 1.32 -4.02
C ALA A 58 17.77 -0.20 -3.80
N CYS A 59 17.37 -0.62 -2.60
CA CYS A 59 17.22 -2.03 -2.31
C CYS A 59 16.08 -2.61 -3.16
N ALA A 60 16.34 -3.72 -3.85
CA ALA A 60 15.33 -4.42 -4.65
C ALA A 60 14.35 -5.26 -3.81
N GLY A 61 14.54 -5.31 -2.49
CA GLY A 61 13.72 -6.09 -1.58
C GLY A 61 12.34 -5.47 -1.32
N ARG A 62 11.43 -6.34 -0.89
CA ARG A 62 10.09 -6.00 -0.43
C ARG A 62 10.00 -6.14 1.07
N ILE A 63 8.93 -5.60 1.66
CA ILE A 63 8.67 -5.77 3.09
C ILE A 63 7.81 -7.02 3.30
N ALA A 64 8.36 -8.00 4.00
CA ALA A 64 7.59 -9.08 4.58
C ALA A 64 7.03 -8.66 5.93
N ILE A 65 5.77 -8.99 6.19
CA ILE A 65 5.05 -8.62 7.41
C ILE A 65 4.54 -9.89 8.08
N ALA A 66 4.69 -9.94 9.41
CA ALA A 66 3.98 -10.86 10.28
C ALA A 66 3.21 -10.03 11.32
N ALA A 67 1.89 -10.13 11.27
CA ALA A 67 0.98 -9.44 12.18
C ALA A 67 -0.03 -10.45 12.75
N GLY A 68 -0.32 -10.33 14.06
CA GLY A 68 -1.35 -11.09 14.74
C GLY A 68 -2.52 -10.19 15.13
N PRO A 69 -3.58 -10.73 15.77
CA PRO A 69 -4.61 -9.90 16.35
C PRO A 69 -3.97 -8.96 17.41
N PRO A 70 -4.47 -7.72 17.56
CA PRO A 70 -4.01 -6.86 18.63
C PRO A 70 -4.14 -7.54 20.00
N PRO A 71 -3.24 -7.23 20.95
CA PRO A 71 -2.24 -6.16 20.92
C PRO A 71 -0.89 -6.57 20.32
N THR A 72 -0.84 -7.61 19.47
CA THR A 72 0.41 -8.13 18.92
C THR A 72 1.18 -7.06 18.11
N PRO A 73 2.48 -6.84 18.38
CA PRO A 73 3.30 -5.95 17.57
C PRO A 73 3.39 -6.43 16.12
N ILE A 74 3.41 -5.50 15.17
CA ILE A 74 3.67 -5.83 13.76
C ILE A 74 5.17 -6.05 13.60
N ARG A 75 5.56 -7.24 13.16
CA ARG A 75 6.95 -7.55 12.79
C ARG A 75 7.12 -7.36 11.29
N TRP A 76 8.23 -6.76 10.88
CA TRP A 76 8.53 -6.54 9.46
C TRP A 76 10.00 -6.79 9.18
N CYS A 77 10.30 -7.27 7.97
CA CYS A 77 11.67 -7.50 7.49
C CYS A 77 11.76 -7.31 5.98
N CYS A 78 12.84 -6.71 5.50
CA CYS A 78 13.17 -6.63 4.09
C CYS A 78 13.68 -7.98 3.59
N THR A 79 13.09 -8.48 2.51
CA THR A 79 13.42 -9.78 1.90
C THR A 79 14.84 -9.88 1.31
N VAL A 80 15.61 -8.79 1.27
CA VAL A 80 16.94 -8.74 0.62
C VAL A 80 18.02 -8.21 1.56
N CYS A 81 17.83 -7.02 2.14
CA CYS A 81 18.91 -6.34 2.87
C CYS A 81 18.90 -6.57 4.39
N GLY A 82 17.92 -7.30 4.92
CA GLY A 82 17.80 -7.59 6.36
C GLY A 82 17.41 -6.39 7.23
N ASP A 83 17.00 -5.25 6.65
CA ASP A 83 16.38 -4.17 7.42
C ASP A 83 15.06 -4.67 7.99
N GLU A 84 14.92 -4.59 9.31
CA GLU A 84 13.84 -5.26 10.02
C GLU A 84 13.48 -4.47 11.28
N GLY A 85 12.28 -4.73 11.79
CA GLY A 85 11.86 -4.16 13.05
C GLY A 85 10.50 -4.61 13.51
N VAL A 86 10.07 -3.97 14.60
CA VAL A 86 8.76 -4.15 15.22
C VAL A 86 8.08 -2.79 15.40
N ILE A 87 6.77 -2.76 15.22
CA ILE A 87 5.91 -1.59 15.42
C ILE A 87 4.88 -1.91 16.49
N THR A 88 4.83 -1.12 17.56
CA THR A 88 3.84 -1.19 18.65
C THR A 88 2.89 0.00 18.61
N ASN A 89 1.80 -0.06 19.38
CA ASN A 89 0.83 1.02 19.54
C ASN A 89 0.24 1.52 18.20
N TRP A 90 0.08 0.59 17.25
CA TRP A 90 -0.49 0.87 15.95
C TRP A 90 -2.03 0.80 15.94
N GLU A 91 -2.59 0.13 16.93
CA GLU A 91 -4.02 -0.15 17.02
C GLU A 91 -4.83 1.15 17.13
N GLY A 92 -5.88 1.27 16.31
CA GLY A 92 -6.77 2.43 16.34
C GLY A 92 -6.16 3.72 15.80
N SER A 93 -4.91 3.68 15.32
CA SER A 93 -4.29 4.79 14.61
C SER A 93 -5.01 5.10 13.29
N PRO A 94 -4.81 6.29 12.69
CA PRO A 94 -5.32 6.61 11.35
C PRO A 94 -4.82 5.66 10.24
N TYR A 95 -3.83 4.82 10.52
CA TYR A 95 -3.23 3.88 9.57
C TYR A 95 -3.71 2.44 9.77
N ASP A 96 -4.55 2.19 10.78
CA ASP A 96 -5.17 0.90 11.04
C ASP A 96 -6.36 0.69 10.09
N LEU A 97 -6.16 -0.13 9.05
CA LEU A 97 -7.13 -0.41 7.99
C LEU A 97 -7.98 -1.66 8.25
N ARG A 98 -8.00 -2.14 9.51
CA ARG A 98 -8.93 -3.21 9.90
C ARG A 98 -10.38 -2.77 9.64
N PRO A 99 -11.24 -3.68 9.15
CA PRO A 99 -12.60 -3.32 8.83
C PRO A 99 -13.36 -3.04 10.13
N LYS A 100 -13.89 -1.82 10.29
CA LYS A 100 -14.68 -1.43 11.47
C LYS A 100 -16.09 -2.04 11.47
N GLN A 101 -16.58 -2.49 10.30
CA GLN A 101 -17.83 -3.23 10.09
C GLN A 101 -17.64 -4.26 8.97
N LEU A 102 -18.40 -5.36 9.00
CA LEU A 102 -18.47 -6.37 7.94
C LEU A 102 -18.97 -5.74 6.64
N ALA A 103 -18.07 -5.17 5.85
CA ALA A 103 -18.35 -4.87 4.45
C ALA A 103 -18.32 -6.19 3.68
N ALA A 104 -19.49 -6.80 3.49
CA ALA A 104 -19.69 -7.92 2.59
C ALA A 104 -20.24 -7.42 1.26
N VAL A 105 -19.93 -8.18 0.21
CA VAL A 105 -20.41 -8.10 -1.18
C VAL A 105 -19.65 -7.12 -2.09
N GLY A 106 -18.39 -7.47 -2.38
CA GLY A 106 -17.78 -7.14 -3.68
C GLY A 106 -17.94 -8.34 -4.63
N GLY A 107 -18.00 -8.08 -5.94
CA GLY A 107 -17.96 -9.14 -6.95
C GLY A 107 -16.71 -10.01 -6.82
N ALA A 108 -16.62 -11.13 -7.56
CA ALA A 108 -15.48 -12.03 -7.50
C ALA A 108 -14.16 -11.28 -7.83
N ALA A 109 -13.42 -10.89 -6.80
CA ALA A 109 -12.14 -10.21 -6.95
C ALA A 109 -11.15 -11.14 -7.64
N ARG A 110 -10.40 -10.60 -8.60
CA ARG A 110 -9.36 -11.32 -9.34
C ARG A 110 -8.01 -10.68 -9.06
N GLU A 111 -6.96 -11.48 -9.20
CA GLU A 111 -5.60 -10.97 -9.17
C GLU A 111 -5.30 -10.21 -10.47
N ILE A 112 -4.79 -9.00 -10.33
CA ILE A 112 -4.37 -8.12 -11.40
C ILE A 112 -2.95 -7.70 -11.11
N VAL A 113 -2.07 -7.85 -12.09
CA VAL A 113 -0.67 -7.45 -11.94
C VAL A 113 -0.51 -6.03 -12.48
N VAL A 114 -0.12 -5.11 -11.59
CA VAL A 114 0.25 -3.73 -11.94
C VAL A 114 1.76 -3.54 -11.76
N SER A 115 2.33 -2.54 -12.43
CA SER A 115 3.75 -2.21 -12.24
C SER A 115 4.01 -1.61 -10.86
N ASP A 116 5.28 -1.55 -10.47
CA ASP A 116 5.67 -0.89 -9.22
C ASP A 116 5.38 0.61 -9.23
N GLU A 117 5.48 1.24 -10.38
CA GLU A 117 5.18 2.65 -10.58
C GLU A 117 3.70 2.94 -10.37
N VAL A 118 2.82 2.08 -10.91
CA VAL A 118 1.37 2.16 -10.69
C VAL A 118 1.04 1.92 -9.22
N ALA A 119 1.58 0.86 -8.61
CA ALA A 119 1.37 0.59 -7.19
C ALA A 119 1.86 1.73 -6.28
N ALA A 120 2.95 2.40 -6.64
CA ALA A 120 3.43 3.58 -5.94
C ALA A 120 2.50 4.78 -6.15
N ALA A 121 2.02 5.03 -7.37
CA ALA A 121 1.06 6.09 -7.66
C ALA A 121 -0.23 5.92 -6.85
N LEU A 122 -0.78 4.70 -6.77
CA LEU A 122 -1.99 4.41 -6.00
C LEU A 122 -1.82 4.67 -4.49
N ARG A 123 -0.64 4.38 -3.91
CA ARG A 123 -0.34 4.69 -2.50
C ARG A 123 -0.11 6.17 -2.24
N ASP A 124 0.23 6.94 -3.27
CA ASP A 124 0.52 8.37 -3.20
C ASP A 124 -0.75 9.23 -3.37
N LEU A 125 -1.92 8.63 -3.62
CA LEU A 125 -3.20 9.33 -3.71
C LEU A 125 -3.54 10.01 -2.37
N PHE A 126 -4.12 11.21 -2.44
CA PHE A 126 -4.47 12.01 -1.27
C PHE A 126 -5.77 11.54 -0.61
N PHE A 127 -6.74 11.15 -1.43
CA PHE A 127 -8.07 10.73 -0.99
C PHE A 127 -8.43 9.39 -1.59
N LEU A 128 -8.47 8.39 -0.74
CA LEU A 128 -9.09 7.11 -0.99
C LEU A 128 -10.15 6.91 0.08
N ASP A 129 -11.29 6.34 -0.29
CA ASP A 129 -12.19 5.81 0.72
C ASP A 129 -11.49 4.63 1.46
N PRO A 130 -11.96 4.27 2.67
CA PRO A 130 -11.33 3.21 3.45
C PRO A 130 -11.22 1.85 2.75
N SER A 131 -12.15 1.50 1.84
CA SER A 131 -12.14 0.23 1.12
C SER A 131 -11.09 0.23 0.02
N ALA A 132 -11.01 1.31 -0.76
CA ALA A 132 -9.97 1.47 -1.78
C ALA A 132 -8.56 1.59 -1.17
N GLU A 133 -8.39 2.36 -0.09
CA GLU A 133 -7.11 2.47 0.63
C GLU A 133 -6.64 1.09 1.11
N ARG A 134 -7.54 0.35 1.76
CA ARG A 134 -7.28 -1.02 2.19
C ARG A 134 -6.85 -1.91 1.02
N ARG A 135 -7.53 -1.83 -0.12
CA ARG A 135 -7.19 -2.63 -1.31
C ARG A 135 -5.80 -2.32 -1.85
N VAL A 136 -5.45 -1.04 -1.90
CA VAL A 136 -4.14 -0.55 -2.35
C VAL A 136 -3.02 -1.06 -1.43
N PHE A 137 -3.23 -1.01 -0.11
CA PHE A 137 -2.21 -1.47 0.85
C PHE A 137 -2.19 -2.98 1.06
N ALA A 138 -3.25 -3.71 0.67
CA ALA A 138 -3.28 -5.18 0.64
C ALA A 138 -2.54 -5.79 -0.56
N MET A 139 -1.99 -4.98 -1.49
CA MET A 139 -1.23 -5.51 -2.63
C MET A 139 -0.04 -6.37 -2.18
N THR A 140 0.12 -7.54 -2.79
CA THR A 140 1.22 -8.47 -2.51
C THR A 140 2.33 -8.34 -3.56
N ALA A 141 3.55 -8.74 -3.19
CA ALA A 141 4.66 -8.74 -4.12
C ALA A 141 4.41 -9.73 -5.27
N HIS A 142 4.66 -9.29 -6.51
CA HIS A 142 4.57 -10.12 -7.70
C HIS A 142 5.86 -10.01 -8.53
N ARG A 143 6.24 -11.07 -9.27
CA ARG A 143 7.49 -11.09 -10.05
C ARG A 143 7.60 -9.98 -11.11
N ARG A 144 6.46 -9.41 -11.51
CA ARG A 144 6.34 -8.33 -12.51
C ARG A 144 5.88 -6.99 -11.91
N GLY A 145 5.84 -6.85 -10.58
CA GLY A 145 5.38 -5.64 -9.91
C GLY A 145 4.58 -5.96 -8.63
N ALA A 146 3.32 -5.56 -8.60
CA ALA A 146 2.40 -5.78 -7.48
C ALA A 146 1.15 -6.52 -7.94
N ALA A 147 0.69 -7.47 -7.12
CA ALA A 147 -0.59 -8.13 -7.31
C ALA A 147 -1.68 -7.39 -6.52
N LEU A 148 -2.66 -6.86 -7.24
CA LEU A 148 -3.85 -6.18 -6.75
C LEU A 148 -5.04 -7.13 -6.87
N HIS A 149 -5.75 -7.37 -5.77
CA HIS A 149 -6.99 -8.15 -5.78
C HIS A 149 -8.20 -7.22 -5.85
N ALA A 150 -8.85 -7.18 -7.01
CA ALA A 150 -9.94 -6.24 -7.30
C ALA A 150 -11.00 -6.88 -8.19
N SER A 151 -12.25 -6.48 -8.01
CA SER A 151 -13.35 -6.68 -8.96
C SER A 151 -13.36 -5.57 -10.01
N THR A 152 -14.20 -5.67 -11.05
CA THR A 152 -14.34 -4.58 -12.03
C THR A 152 -14.81 -3.29 -11.39
N ALA A 153 -15.76 -3.35 -10.45
CA ALA A 153 -16.25 -2.17 -9.73
C ALA A 153 -15.15 -1.51 -8.89
N ASP A 154 -14.28 -2.30 -8.27
CA ASP A 154 -13.14 -1.78 -7.51
C ASP A 154 -12.12 -1.06 -8.41
N LEU A 155 -11.96 -1.52 -9.66
CA LEU A 155 -11.09 -0.87 -10.63
C LEU A 155 -11.68 0.44 -11.12
N GLU A 156 -12.99 0.48 -11.36
CA GLU A 156 -13.71 1.71 -11.72
C GLU A 156 -13.57 2.76 -10.61
N GLU A 157 -13.79 2.37 -9.35
CA GLU A 157 -13.60 3.23 -8.18
C GLU A 157 -12.17 3.78 -8.08
N LEU A 158 -11.15 2.92 -8.24
CA LEU A 158 -9.75 3.35 -8.24
C LEU A 158 -9.43 4.27 -9.42
N SER A 159 -9.96 3.98 -10.62
CA SER A 159 -9.77 4.83 -11.80
C SER A 159 -10.37 6.22 -11.60
N GLU A 160 -11.56 6.31 -11.00
CA GLU A 160 -12.21 7.58 -10.69
C GLU A 160 -11.39 8.41 -9.68
N ALA A 161 -10.87 7.77 -8.62
CA ALA A 161 -9.99 8.43 -7.65
C ALA A 161 -8.70 8.97 -8.30
N VAL A 162 -8.07 8.18 -9.17
CA VAL A 162 -6.86 8.59 -9.91
C VAL A 162 -7.17 9.75 -10.85
N ALA A 163 -8.26 9.67 -11.61
CA ALA A 163 -8.65 10.72 -12.56
C ALA A 163 -8.98 12.04 -11.84
N ALA A 164 -9.72 11.98 -10.73
CA ALA A 164 -10.06 13.16 -9.94
C ALA A 164 -8.80 13.91 -9.48
N GLU A 165 -7.77 13.17 -9.06
CA GLU A 165 -6.52 13.77 -8.61
C GLU A 165 -5.64 14.24 -9.78
N ALA A 166 -5.53 13.46 -10.86
CA ALA A 166 -4.75 13.81 -12.05
C ALA A 166 -5.23 15.11 -12.70
N ASN A 167 -6.55 15.33 -12.73
CA ASN A 167 -7.18 16.51 -13.28
C ASN A 167 -6.83 17.80 -12.52
N HIS A 168 -6.51 17.69 -11.23
CA HIS A 168 -6.17 18.84 -10.37
C HIS A 168 -4.67 18.91 -10.05
N GLU A 169 -3.84 18.05 -10.63
CA GLU A 169 -2.41 17.96 -10.32
C GLU A 169 -1.60 19.03 -11.08
N PRO A 170 -1.02 20.04 -10.40
CA PRO A 170 -0.22 21.07 -11.07
C PRO A 170 1.14 20.57 -11.54
N ASN A 171 1.71 19.53 -10.92
CA ASN A 171 3.01 18.99 -11.27
C ASN A 171 2.87 17.98 -12.44
N ARG A 172 3.28 18.41 -13.63
CA ARG A 172 3.24 17.60 -14.86
C ARG A 172 3.89 16.21 -14.74
N ARG A 173 4.94 16.06 -13.94
CA ARG A 173 5.58 14.75 -13.74
C ARG A 173 4.71 13.82 -12.89
N ARG A 174 4.04 14.37 -11.88
CA ARG A 174 3.11 13.61 -11.03
C ARG A 174 1.84 13.29 -11.81
N GLN A 175 1.29 14.26 -12.54
CA GLN A 175 0.15 14.07 -13.43
C GLN A 175 0.38 12.89 -14.38
N ARG A 176 1.51 12.83 -15.10
CA ARG A 176 1.84 11.70 -15.97
C ARG A 176 1.85 10.34 -15.26
N ARG A 177 2.36 10.28 -14.01
CA ARG A 177 2.33 9.03 -13.23
C ARG A 177 0.90 8.60 -12.88
N LEU A 178 0.01 9.56 -12.66
CA LEU A 178 -1.41 9.30 -12.41
C LEU A 178 -2.11 8.88 -13.71
N ASP A 179 -1.82 9.54 -14.83
CA ASP A 179 -2.35 9.17 -16.16
C ASP A 179 -1.94 7.72 -16.52
N ASP A 180 -0.66 7.36 -16.32
CA ASP A 180 -0.17 5.99 -16.53
C ASP A 180 -0.89 4.98 -15.63
N ALA A 181 -1.21 5.36 -14.38
CA ALA A 181 -1.95 4.52 -13.44
C ALA A 181 -3.42 4.37 -13.87
N PHE A 182 -4.05 5.45 -14.32
CA PHE A 182 -5.42 5.44 -14.85
C PHE A 182 -5.53 4.50 -16.05
N ASP A 183 -4.64 4.63 -17.03
CA ASP A 183 -4.61 3.77 -18.22
C ASP A 183 -4.40 2.29 -17.85
N ALA A 184 -3.56 2.01 -16.85
CA ALA A 184 -3.33 0.64 -16.39
C ALA A 184 -4.60 0.02 -15.77
N LEU A 185 -5.33 0.78 -14.94
CA LEU A 185 -6.57 0.32 -14.31
C LEU A 185 -7.70 0.13 -15.33
N GLU A 186 -7.88 1.08 -16.24
CA GLU A 186 -8.84 1.02 -17.35
C GLU A 186 -8.63 -0.21 -18.23
N ASN A 187 -7.37 -0.48 -18.59
CA ASN A 187 -7.02 -1.66 -19.38
C ASN A 187 -7.30 -2.95 -18.61
N ALA A 188 -7.00 -3.00 -17.31
CA ALA A 188 -7.31 -4.15 -16.47
C ALA A 188 -8.82 -4.41 -16.39
N ALA A 189 -9.64 -3.36 -16.21
CA ALA A 189 -11.09 -3.45 -16.15
C ALA A 189 -11.67 -4.02 -17.46
N ARG A 190 -11.21 -3.51 -18.62
CA ARG A 190 -11.61 -4.02 -19.94
C ARG A 190 -11.25 -5.48 -20.15
N ILE A 191 -10.05 -5.90 -19.74
CA ILE A 191 -9.61 -7.30 -19.85
C ILE A 191 -10.49 -8.20 -18.97
N MET A 192 -10.83 -7.76 -17.75
CA MET A 192 -11.67 -8.51 -16.84
C MET A 192 -13.10 -8.70 -17.35
N SER A 193 -13.69 -7.66 -17.93
CA SER A 193 -15.05 -7.68 -18.50
C SER A 193 -15.17 -8.55 -19.75
N ARG A 194 -14.06 -8.78 -20.48
CA ARG A 194 -14.02 -9.63 -21.69
C ARG A 194 -13.85 -11.13 -21.42
N ARG A 195 -13.42 -11.54 -20.21
CA ARG A 195 -13.24 -12.96 -19.88
C ARG A 195 -14.56 -13.56 -19.37
N PRO A 196 -15.18 -14.51 -20.08
CA PRO A 196 -16.37 -15.21 -19.56
C PRO A 196 -16.03 -15.90 -18.24
N ARG A 197 -17.02 -15.96 -17.34
CA ARG A 197 -16.92 -16.55 -15.99
C ARG A 197 -16.60 -18.03 -16.06
#